data_AF-A0A7V6BCN9-F1
#
_entry.id   AF-A0A7V6BCN9-F1
#
_cell.length_a   1.000
_cell.length_b   1.000
_cell.length_c   1.000
_cell.angle_alpha   90.00
_cell.angle_beta   90.00
_cell.angle_gamma   90.00
#
_symmetry.space_group_name_H-M   'P 1'
#
loop_
_entity.id
_entity.type
_entity.pdbx_description
1 polymer ?
#
loop_
_entity_poly.entity_id
_entity_poly.type
_entity_poly.pdbx_seq_one_letter_code
_entity_poly.pdbx_strand_id
1 'polypeptide(L)'
;YVESKGLLYIGTGVSGGEEGARHGPSIMPGGSPSAWPHVKPIFQSIAAKVDGNIPCCDWVGENGAGHFVKMVHNGIEYGDMQLICEAYHIMSAGMKMNPDDMQKVFAEWNEGELGSYLIEITRDILGFKDEDGKPLVDKILDAAGQKGTGKWTVNASLDLGIPVTLIAEAVFARCTSALKDERVQASRELKGPRLTPIRNRVSFLQDIRKALYASKITSYAQGFMLMREAAKEYKWTLNFGNIALLWRGGCIIRSKFLGKIKEAFDANPNLVNLLLDPFFKSVVIDAQKSWRKVVATAIEKGIPVPSFAAALAFYDSYRSDRLPANLLQAQRDYFGAHTYERVDKPRGQFFHTNWTGRGGKVSSTTYNA
;
A
#
# COMPACT_ATOMS: atom_id res chain seq x y z
N TYR A 1 -20.81 5.06 -23.53
CA TYR A 1 -22.23 5.42 -23.80
C TYR A 1 -22.39 6.93 -24.05
N VAL A 2 -22.06 7.80 -23.09
CA VAL A 2 -22.24 9.27 -23.24
C VAL A 2 -21.52 9.86 -24.47
N GLU A 3 -20.30 9.43 -24.78
CA GLU A 3 -19.57 9.87 -25.98
C GLU A 3 -20.28 9.47 -27.29
N SER A 4 -20.97 8.32 -27.33
CA SER A 4 -21.78 7.91 -28.49
C SER A 4 -23.01 8.81 -28.72
N LYS A 5 -23.33 9.69 -27.76
CA LYS A 5 -24.36 10.73 -27.86
C LYS A 5 -23.77 12.12 -28.14
N GLY A 6 -22.47 12.21 -28.45
CA GLY A 6 -21.77 13.48 -28.67
C GLY A 6 -21.48 14.26 -27.39
N LEU A 7 -21.63 13.65 -26.21
CA LEU A 7 -21.34 14.28 -24.91
C LEU A 7 -19.97 13.88 -24.39
N LEU A 8 -19.27 14.82 -23.76
CA LEU A 8 -18.00 14.56 -23.11
C LEU A 8 -18.20 14.20 -21.62
N TYR A 9 -17.34 13.34 -21.08
CA TYR A 9 -17.45 12.89 -19.69
C TYR A 9 -16.10 12.88 -18.98
N ILE A 10 -16.08 13.35 -17.73
CA ILE A 10 -14.93 13.28 -16.85
C ILE A 10 -15.35 12.60 -15.55
N GLY A 11 -14.73 11.46 -15.26
CA GLY A 11 -14.71 10.88 -13.92
C GLY A 11 -13.51 11.44 -13.17
N THR A 12 -13.74 12.12 -12.05
CA THR A 12 -12.68 12.80 -11.30
C THR A 12 -12.57 12.30 -9.87
N GLY A 13 -11.37 11.86 -9.51
CA GLY A 13 -11.04 11.57 -8.12
C GLY A 13 -10.78 12.85 -7.34
N VAL A 14 -11.43 13.05 -6.20
CA VAL A 14 -11.16 14.19 -5.29
C VAL A 14 -10.71 13.67 -3.93
N SER A 15 -9.60 14.19 -3.40
CA SER A 15 -9.06 13.79 -2.10
C SER A 15 -8.69 15.02 -1.25
N GLY A 16 -8.85 14.91 0.07
CA GLY A 16 -8.53 15.97 1.04
C GLY A 16 -9.52 16.17 2.18
N GLY A 17 -10.64 15.43 2.18
CA GLY A 17 -11.70 15.62 3.18
C GLY A 17 -12.39 16.99 3.03
N GLU A 18 -13.11 17.40 4.07
CA GLU A 18 -13.88 18.65 4.08
C GLU A 18 -12.97 19.88 3.99
N GLU A 19 -11.92 19.90 4.80
CA GLU A 19 -10.94 20.99 4.82
C GLU A 19 -10.18 21.12 3.49
N GLY A 20 -9.73 19.99 2.93
CA GLY A 20 -9.10 19.96 1.62
C GLY A 20 -10.06 20.43 0.52
N ALA A 21 -11.32 20.03 0.54
CA ALA A 21 -12.31 20.53 -0.44
C ALA A 21 -12.50 22.05 -0.36
N ARG A 22 -12.40 22.65 0.84
CA ARG A 22 -12.57 24.10 1.05
C ARG A 22 -11.34 24.92 0.63
N HIS A 23 -10.14 24.40 0.87
CA HIS A 23 -8.89 25.18 0.79
C HIS A 23 -7.93 24.72 -0.33
N GLY A 24 -8.15 23.54 -0.89
CA GLY A 24 -7.32 23.00 -1.97
C GLY A 24 -7.25 21.48 -1.92
N PRO A 25 -8.05 20.75 -2.71
CA PRO A 25 -7.98 19.29 -2.75
C PRO A 25 -6.95 18.82 -3.78
N SER A 26 -6.62 17.53 -3.73
CA SER A 26 -6.01 16.83 -4.87
C SER A 26 -7.11 16.39 -5.83
N ILE A 27 -6.95 16.67 -7.13
CA ILE A 27 -7.96 16.41 -8.16
C ILE A 27 -7.32 15.56 -9.27
N MET A 28 -7.97 14.45 -9.60
CA MET A 28 -7.46 13.40 -10.48
C MET A 28 -8.47 13.16 -11.63
N PRO A 29 -8.58 14.08 -12.61
CA PRO A 29 -9.53 13.97 -13.72
C PRO A 29 -9.07 12.94 -14.76
N GLY A 30 -9.98 12.09 -15.21
CA GLY A 30 -9.83 11.25 -16.41
C GLY A 30 -11.17 11.05 -17.13
N GLY A 31 -11.13 10.59 -18.38
CA GLY A 31 -12.33 10.46 -19.21
C GLY A 31 -12.08 10.84 -20.67
N SER A 32 -12.94 11.68 -21.23
CA SER A 32 -12.81 12.22 -22.60
C SER A 32 -11.70 13.27 -22.66
N PRO A 33 -10.58 13.06 -23.39
CA PRO A 33 -9.47 14.02 -23.43
C PRO A 33 -9.87 15.41 -23.93
N SER A 34 -10.81 15.49 -24.86
CA SER A 34 -11.35 16.75 -25.39
C SER A 34 -12.11 17.57 -24.34
N ALA A 35 -12.52 16.97 -23.22
CA ALA A 35 -13.17 17.68 -22.12
C ALA A 35 -12.19 18.49 -21.26
N TRP A 36 -10.91 18.06 -21.23
CA TRP A 36 -9.91 18.61 -20.32
C TRP A 36 -9.68 20.11 -20.49
N PRO A 37 -9.50 20.67 -21.71
CA PRO A 37 -9.30 22.11 -21.88
C PRO A 37 -10.42 22.97 -21.29
N HIS A 38 -11.66 22.47 -21.25
CA HIS A 38 -12.82 23.19 -20.74
C HIS A 38 -12.85 23.30 -19.22
N VAL A 39 -12.36 22.27 -18.50
CA VAL A 39 -12.40 22.25 -17.02
C VAL A 39 -11.04 22.53 -16.39
N LYS A 40 -9.95 22.44 -17.15
CA LYS A 40 -8.57 22.63 -16.67
C LYS A 40 -8.38 23.93 -15.85
N PRO A 41 -8.83 25.11 -16.31
CA PRO A 41 -8.63 26.35 -15.53
C PRO A 41 -9.32 26.31 -14.17
N ILE A 42 -10.51 25.69 -14.10
CA ILE A 42 -11.27 25.56 -12.87
C ILE A 42 -10.58 24.56 -11.94
N PHE A 43 -10.31 23.34 -12.42
CA PHE A 43 -9.73 22.31 -11.57
C PHE A 43 -8.33 22.68 -11.07
N GLN A 44 -7.48 23.26 -11.92
CA GLN A 44 -6.14 23.66 -11.49
C GLN A 44 -6.14 24.90 -10.59
N SER A 45 -7.13 25.80 -10.68
CA SER A 45 -7.19 26.98 -9.79
C SER A 45 -7.64 26.62 -8.38
N ILE A 46 -8.59 25.69 -8.24
CA ILE A 46 -9.11 25.29 -6.92
C ILE A 46 -8.26 24.21 -6.23
N ALA A 47 -7.41 23.49 -6.96
CA ALA A 47 -6.56 22.43 -6.40
C ALA A 47 -5.49 22.97 -5.44
N ALA A 48 -5.05 22.11 -4.51
CA ALA A 48 -3.87 22.39 -3.68
C ALA A 48 -2.67 22.76 -4.54
N LYS A 49 -1.78 23.62 -4.02
CA LYS A 49 -0.53 23.99 -4.70
C LYS A 49 0.67 23.48 -3.94
N VAL A 50 1.69 23.03 -4.66
CA VAL A 50 3.02 22.67 -4.13
C VAL A 50 4.10 23.44 -4.86
N ASP A 51 5.29 23.56 -4.27
CA ASP A 51 6.44 24.30 -4.83
C ASP A 51 6.06 25.70 -5.34
N GLY A 52 5.34 26.44 -4.50
CA GLY A 52 4.84 27.78 -4.81
C GLY A 52 3.48 27.77 -5.52
N ASN A 53 3.39 27.23 -6.74
CA ASN A 53 2.16 27.37 -7.54
C ASN A 53 1.81 26.16 -8.44
N ILE A 54 2.48 25.01 -8.27
CA ILE A 54 2.20 23.82 -9.07
C ILE A 54 0.90 23.17 -8.56
N PRO A 55 -0.18 23.09 -9.37
CA PRO A 55 -1.42 22.46 -8.93
C PRO A 55 -1.26 20.96 -8.73
N CYS A 56 -1.84 20.44 -7.65
CA CYS A 56 -2.06 19.02 -7.41
C CYS A 56 -3.27 18.52 -8.24
N CYS A 57 -3.28 18.89 -9.52
CA CYS A 57 -4.29 18.55 -10.51
C CYS A 57 -3.70 18.58 -11.92
N ASP A 58 -3.82 17.47 -12.63
CA ASP A 58 -3.52 17.37 -14.06
C ASP A 58 -4.29 16.20 -14.68
N TRP A 59 -4.34 16.13 -16.01
CA TRP A 59 -4.98 15.04 -16.73
C TRP A 59 -4.33 13.70 -16.38
N VAL A 60 -5.13 12.75 -15.88
CA VAL A 60 -4.66 11.43 -15.47
C VAL A 60 -4.60 10.46 -16.64
N GLY A 61 -5.65 10.44 -17.47
CA GLY A 61 -5.78 9.48 -18.56
C GLY A 61 -7.22 9.28 -19.02
N GLU A 62 -7.39 8.35 -19.93
CA GLU A 62 -8.65 8.08 -20.61
C GLU A 62 -9.67 7.35 -19.71
N ASN A 63 -10.94 7.41 -20.07
CA ASN A 63 -12.01 6.58 -19.48
C ASN A 63 -12.09 6.69 -17.93
N GLY A 64 -11.92 5.56 -17.23
CA GLY A 64 -11.99 5.47 -15.77
C GLY A 64 -10.67 5.79 -15.04
N ALA A 65 -9.62 6.22 -15.74
CA ALA A 65 -8.27 6.36 -15.18
C ALA A 65 -8.23 7.25 -13.92
N GLY A 66 -8.92 8.40 -13.92
CA GLY A 66 -8.98 9.31 -12.78
C GLY A 66 -9.57 8.67 -11.51
N HIS A 67 -10.66 7.93 -11.65
CA HIS A 67 -11.26 7.18 -10.55
C HIS A 67 -10.39 5.99 -10.12
N PHE A 68 -9.73 5.30 -11.05
CA PHE A 68 -8.83 4.19 -10.73
C PHE A 68 -7.64 4.67 -9.90
N VAL A 69 -6.99 5.78 -10.30
CA VAL A 69 -5.90 6.40 -9.54
C VAL A 69 -6.37 6.81 -8.14
N LYS A 70 -7.58 7.36 -8.01
CA LYS A 70 -8.17 7.68 -6.69
C LYS A 70 -8.41 6.45 -5.81
N MET A 71 -8.88 5.35 -6.42
CA MET A 71 -9.06 4.07 -5.74
C MET A 71 -7.71 3.56 -5.20
N VAL A 72 -6.67 3.53 -6.03
CA VAL A 72 -5.32 3.13 -5.62
C VAL A 72 -4.77 4.03 -4.53
N HIS A 73 -4.97 5.36 -4.62
CA HIS A 73 -4.65 6.31 -3.55
C HIS A 73 -5.26 5.86 -2.21
N ASN A 74 -6.56 5.50 -2.19
CA ASN A 74 -7.19 5.04 -0.94
C ASN A 74 -6.70 3.67 -0.48
N GLY A 75 -6.28 2.80 -1.39
CA GLY A 75 -5.57 1.57 -1.01
C GLY A 75 -4.26 1.88 -0.28
N ILE A 76 -3.44 2.77 -0.84
CA ILE A 76 -2.19 3.21 -0.24
C ILE A 76 -2.45 3.89 1.11
N GLU A 77 -3.49 4.71 1.22
CA GLU A 77 -3.94 5.33 2.47
C GLU A 77 -4.23 4.29 3.56
N TYR A 78 -4.93 3.20 3.21
CA TYR A 78 -5.20 2.11 4.15
C TYR A 78 -3.91 1.44 4.61
N GLY A 79 -2.97 1.21 3.70
CA GLY A 79 -1.65 0.67 4.01
C GLY A 79 -0.87 1.58 4.96
N ASP A 80 -0.78 2.88 4.67
CA ASP A 80 -0.05 3.85 5.50
C ASP A 80 -0.64 3.91 6.92
N MET A 81 -1.97 3.98 7.05
CA MET A 81 -2.65 3.96 8.35
C MET A 81 -2.34 2.67 9.13
N GLN A 82 -2.43 1.51 8.48
CA GLN A 82 -2.19 0.23 9.14
C GLN A 82 -0.73 0.10 9.61
N LEU A 83 0.24 0.54 8.82
CA LEU A 83 1.65 0.54 9.22
C LEU A 83 1.91 1.44 10.44
N ILE A 84 1.25 2.60 10.50
CA ILE A 84 1.33 3.51 11.65
C ILE A 84 0.70 2.85 12.88
N CYS A 85 -0.46 2.21 12.74
CA CYS A 85 -1.10 1.45 13.82
C CYS A 85 -0.22 0.31 14.33
N GLU A 86 0.51 -0.39 13.46
CA GLU A 86 1.46 -1.44 13.86
C GLU A 86 2.65 -0.87 14.63
N ALA A 87 3.23 0.25 14.18
CA ALA A 87 4.26 0.95 14.94
C ALA A 87 3.76 1.38 16.34
N TYR A 88 2.55 1.96 16.40
CA TYR A 88 1.87 2.29 17.66
C TYR A 88 1.70 1.06 18.56
N HIS A 89 1.21 -0.07 18.02
CA HIS A 89 0.95 -1.27 18.80
C HIS A 89 2.23 -1.90 19.37
N ILE A 90 3.33 -1.87 18.61
CA ILE A 90 4.63 -2.32 19.10
C ILE A 90 5.11 -1.43 20.26
N MET A 91 4.96 -0.12 20.16
CA MET A 91 5.32 0.83 21.23
C MET A 91 4.43 0.65 22.46
N SER A 92 3.12 0.55 22.29
CA SER A 92 2.17 0.43 23.40
C SER A 92 2.25 -0.95 24.07
N ALA A 93 2.04 -2.03 23.32
CA ALA A 93 2.02 -3.38 23.88
C ALA A 93 3.42 -3.90 24.20
N GLY A 94 4.35 -3.78 23.25
CA GLY A 94 5.70 -4.34 23.33
C GLY A 94 6.67 -3.53 24.19
N MET A 95 6.54 -2.20 24.20
CA MET A 95 7.43 -1.31 24.96
C MET A 95 6.78 -0.70 26.19
N LYS A 96 5.45 -0.80 26.36
CA LYS A 96 4.69 -0.20 27.47
C LYS A 96 4.82 1.32 27.52
N MET A 97 4.80 1.96 26.35
CA MET A 97 4.79 3.43 26.24
C MET A 97 3.36 3.95 26.39
N ASN A 98 3.20 5.07 27.09
CA ASN A 98 1.94 5.80 27.17
C ASN A 98 1.76 6.70 25.92
N PRO A 99 0.53 7.21 25.65
CA PRO A 99 0.28 8.09 24.51
C PRO A 99 1.14 9.36 24.46
N ASP A 100 1.47 9.97 25.60
CA ASP A 100 2.27 11.21 25.65
C ASP A 100 3.72 10.99 25.20
N ASP A 101 4.30 9.84 25.54
CA ASP A 101 5.64 9.47 25.08
C ASP A 101 5.63 9.07 23.60
N MET A 102 4.57 8.39 23.14
CA MET A 102 4.40 8.07 21.71
C MET A 102 4.16 9.33 20.87
N GLN A 103 3.45 10.33 21.38
CA GLN A 103 3.27 11.62 20.73
C GLN A 103 4.62 12.26 20.40
N LYS A 104 5.56 12.29 21.36
CA LYS A 104 6.91 12.85 21.15
C LYS A 104 7.68 12.10 20.05
N VAL A 105 7.55 10.78 20.01
CA VAL A 105 8.19 9.95 18.96
C VAL A 105 7.61 10.28 17.58
N PHE A 106 6.29 10.35 17.45
CA PHE A 106 5.68 10.71 16.17
C PHE A 106 5.97 12.16 15.77
N ALA A 107 6.13 13.08 16.73
CA ALA A 107 6.60 14.44 16.47
C ALA A 107 8.02 14.42 15.86
N GLU A 108 8.97 13.71 16.46
CA GLU A 108 10.34 13.54 15.94
C GLU A 108 10.32 12.90 14.53
N TRP A 109 9.52 11.86 14.33
CA TRP A 109 9.43 11.18 13.03
C TRP A 109 8.86 12.08 11.94
N ASN A 110 7.97 13.02 12.29
CA ASN A 110 7.37 13.95 11.34
C ASN A 110 8.36 14.99 10.80
N GLU A 111 9.43 15.28 11.56
CA GLU A 111 10.46 16.21 11.13
C GLU A 111 11.36 15.61 10.04
N GLY A 112 11.57 14.29 10.10
CA GLY A 112 12.42 13.50 9.20
C GLY A 112 11.75 13.01 7.91
N GLU A 113 12.19 11.84 7.42
CA GLU A 113 11.73 11.26 6.15
C GLU A 113 10.29 10.73 6.18
N LEU A 114 9.75 10.47 7.37
CA LEU A 114 8.35 10.07 7.56
C LEU A 114 7.39 11.27 7.56
N GLY A 115 7.92 12.50 7.46
CA GLY A 115 7.15 13.74 7.42
C GLY A 115 5.97 13.68 6.45
N SER A 116 4.77 13.60 7.01
CA SER A 116 3.53 13.36 6.29
C SER A 116 2.32 13.74 7.12
N TYR A 117 1.20 14.01 6.45
CA TYR A 117 -0.04 14.37 7.14
C TYR A 117 -0.51 13.26 8.10
N LEU A 118 -0.41 11.99 7.72
CA LEU A 118 -0.84 10.89 8.58
C LEU A 118 0.02 10.76 9.85
N ILE A 119 1.32 11.03 9.77
CA ILE A 119 2.20 11.03 10.95
C ILE A 119 1.90 12.24 11.84
N GLU A 120 1.66 13.41 11.24
CA GLU A 120 1.26 14.63 11.94
C GLU A 120 -0.03 14.45 12.74
N ILE A 121 -1.12 13.98 12.11
CA ILE A 121 -2.37 13.77 12.83
C ILE A 121 -2.26 12.65 13.86
N THR A 122 -1.38 11.66 13.65
CA THR A 122 -1.15 10.61 14.66
C THR A 122 -0.52 11.20 15.92
N ARG A 123 0.46 12.11 15.77
CA ARG A 123 1.00 12.89 16.89
C ARG A 123 -0.13 13.63 17.62
N ASP A 124 -0.98 14.34 16.89
CA ASP A 124 -2.04 15.16 17.49
C ASP A 124 -3.10 14.32 18.20
N ILE A 125 -3.51 13.20 17.59
CA ILE A 125 -4.45 12.23 18.18
C ILE A 125 -3.90 11.66 19.50
N LEU A 126 -2.62 11.30 19.55
CA LEU A 126 -2.00 10.75 20.76
C LEU A 126 -1.88 11.77 21.89
N GLY A 127 -1.74 13.05 21.54
CA GLY A 127 -1.71 14.16 22.50
C GLY A 127 -3.08 14.63 22.97
N PHE A 128 -4.17 14.20 22.31
CA PHE A 128 -5.52 14.67 22.61
C PHE A 128 -6.05 14.04 23.90
N LYS A 129 -6.49 14.89 24.83
CA LYS A 129 -7.13 14.48 26.09
C LYS A 129 -8.64 14.65 26.00
N ASP A 130 -9.36 13.68 26.55
CA ASP A 130 -10.81 13.73 26.74
C ASP A 130 -11.17 14.62 27.96
N GLU A 131 -12.46 14.84 28.21
CA GLU A 131 -12.97 15.71 29.29
C GLU A 131 -12.47 15.33 30.70
N ASP A 132 -12.15 14.05 30.93
CA ASP A 132 -11.59 13.56 32.20
C ASP A 132 -10.05 13.64 32.28
N GLY A 133 -9.40 14.26 31.29
CA GLY A 133 -7.96 14.43 31.20
C GLY A 133 -7.19 13.18 30.73
N LYS A 134 -7.87 12.08 30.39
CA LYS A 134 -7.22 10.85 29.88
C LYS A 134 -7.10 10.89 28.35
N PRO A 135 -6.13 10.18 27.75
CA PRO A 135 -6.01 10.09 26.29
C PRO A 135 -7.31 9.56 25.66
N LEU A 136 -7.89 10.31 24.72
CA LEU A 136 -9.15 9.90 24.08
C LEU A 136 -8.95 8.62 23.26
N VAL A 137 -7.79 8.45 22.63
CA VAL A 137 -7.46 7.28 21.81
C VAL A 137 -7.65 5.94 22.53
N ASP A 138 -7.39 5.91 23.84
CA ASP A 138 -7.52 4.68 24.66
C ASP A 138 -8.98 4.32 24.95
N LYS A 139 -9.93 5.24 24.67
CA LYS A 139 -11.38 5.04 24.86
C LYS A 139 -12.10 4.69 23.56
N ILE A 140 -11.45 4.85 22.41
CA ILE A 140 -12.06 4.58 21.10
C ILE A 140 -12.19 3.07 20.91
N LEU A 141 -13.37 2.62 20.47
CA LEU A 141 -13.60 1.23 20.12
C LEU A 141 -12.70 0.80 18.94
N ASP A 142 -11.95 -0.29 19.13
CA ASP A 142 -11.04 -0.88 18.14
C ASP A 142 -11.78 -1.71 17.07
N ALA A 143 -12.79 -1.10 16.44
CA ALA A 143 -13.56 -1.68 15.33
C ALA A 143 -13.55 -0.71 14.14
N ALA A 144 -12.59 -0.89 13.24
CA ALA A 144 -12.36 0.03 12.14
C ALA A 144 -13.41 -0.13 11.04
N GLY A 145 -14.11 0.96 10.72
CA GLY A 145 -14.99 1.05 9.55
C GLY A 145 -14.21 1.12 8.23
N GLN A 146 -14.93 0.87 7.13
CA GLN A 146 -14.45 1.12 5.77
C GLN A 146 -15.61 1.41 4.82
N LYS A 147 -15.37 2.28 3.82
CA LYS A 147 -16.36 2.65 2.79
C LYS A 147 -16.19 1.86 1.48
N GLY A 148 -15.31 0.85 1.46
CA GLY A 148 -15.12 -0.07 0.34
C GLY A 148 -14.01 0.26 -0.65
N THR A 149 -13.50 1.50 -0.72
CA THR A 149 -12.48 1.88 -1.71
C THR A 149 -11.16 1.12 -1.57
N GLY A 150 -10.71 0.85 -0.32
CA GLY A 150 -9.55 0.00 -0.09
C GLY A 150 -9.75 -1.43 -0.58
N LYS A 151 -10.95 -2.00 -0.36
CA LYS A 151 -11.33 -3.32 -0.88
C LYS A 151 -11.32 -3.36 -2.40
N TRP A 152 -11.77 -2.30 -3.08
CA TRP A 152 -11.73 -2.26 -4.55
C TRP A 152 -10.31 -2.30 -5.11
N THR A 153 -9.33 -1.66 -4.45
CA THR A 153 -7.91 -1.79 -4.83
C THR A 153 -7.43 -3.24 -4.75
N VAL A 154 -7.82 -3.96 -3.70
CA VAL A 154 -7.47 -5.38 -3.53
C VAL A 154 -8.15 -6.23 -4.59
N ASN A 155 -9.44 -6.01 -4.85
CA ASN A 155 -10.15 -6.72 -5.91
C ASN A 155 -9.50 -6.50 -7.28
N ALA A 156 -9.22 -5.25 -7.64
CA ALA A 156 -8.55 -4.92 -8.90
C ALA A 156 -7.15 -5.57 -8.99
N SER A 157 -6.43 -5.69 -7.88
CA SER A 157 -5.14 -6.38 -7.85
C SER A 157 -5.26 -7.88 -8.10
N LEU A 158 -6.32 -8.52 -7.60
CA LEU A 158 -6.61 -9.93 -7.86
C LEU A 158 -6.99 -10.13 -9.33
N ASP A 159 -7.87 -9.28 -9.85
CA ASP A 159 -8.32 -9.33 -11.25
C ASP A 159 -7.16 -9.14 -12.24
N LEU A 160 -6.23 -8.23 -11.92
CA LEU A 160 -5.04 -7.94 -12.75
C LEU A 160 -3.84 -8.85 -12.44
N GLY A 161 -3.94 -9.77 -11.49
CA GLY A 161 -2.84 -10.66 -11.11
C GLY A 161 -1.61 -9.95 -10.51
N ILE A 162 -1.79 -8.81 -9.85
CA ILE A 162 -0.70 -8.01 -9.25
C ILE A 162 -0.65 -8.20 -7.73
N PRO A 163 0.51 -8.53 -7.14
CA PRO A 163 0.63 -8.81 -5.71
C PRO A 163 0.66 -7.53 -4.87
N VAL A 164 -0.51 -6.95 -4.58
CA VAL A 164 -0.67 -5.79 -3.69
C VAL A 164 -0.92 -6.24 -2.24
N THR A 165 0.04 -7.00 -1.70
CA THR A 165 -0.14 -7.76 -0.46
C THR A 165 -0.31 -6.89 0.78
N LEU A 166 0.42 -5.77 0.89
CA LEU A 166 0.33 -4.92 2.08
C LEU A 166 -1.05 -4.26 2.19
N ILE A 167 -1.59 -3.74 1.08
CA ILE A 167 -2.92 -3.12 1.06
C ILE A 167 -3.99 -4.18 1.36
N ALA A 168 -3.82 -5.42 0.87
CA ALA A 168 -4.70 -6.53 1.22
C ALA A 168 -4.71 -6.81 2.73
N GLU A 169 -3.54 -6.90 3.36
CA GLU A 169 -3.44 -7.06 4.81
C GLU A 169 -4.04 -5.88 5.58
N ALA A 170 -3.89 -4.64 5.09
CA ALA A 170 -4.53 -3.48 5.71
C ALA A 170 -6.07 -3.54 5.62
N VAL A 171 -6.64 -4.09 4.53
CA VAL A 171 -8.08 -4.33 4.43
C VAL A 171 -8.50 -5.45 5.39
N PHE A 172 -7.77 -6.57 5.43
CA PHE A 172 -8.09 -7.69 6.32
C PHE A 172 -7.92 -7.35 7.81
N ALA A 173 -6.98 -6.48 8.17
CA ALA A 173 -6.83 -5.96 9.52
C ALA A 173 -8.09 -5.21 9.98
N ARG A 174 -8.70 -4.40 9.10
CA ARG A 174 -9.99 -3.76 9.39
C ARG A 174 -11.10 -4.79 9.58
N CYS A 175 -11.21 -5.77 8.68
CA CYS A 175 -12.18 -6.86 8.81
C CYS A 175 -12.03 -7.60 10.14
N THR A 176 -10.79 -7.93 10.53
CA THR A 176 -10.47 -8.61 11.79
C THR A 176 -10.85 -7.75 12.99
N SER A 177 -10.60 -6.44 12.92
CA SER A 177 -10.98 -5.51 14.00
C SER A 177 -12.49 -5.45 14.22
N ALA A 178 -13.29 -5.56 13.16
CA ALA A 178 -14.75 -5.55 13.23
C ALA A 178 -15.33 -6.78 13.96
N LEU A 179 -14.61 -7.90 14.00
CA LEU A 179 -14.96 -9.11 14.77
C LEU A 179 -14.68 -8.91 16.28
N LYS A 180 -15.10 -7.78 16.86
CA LYS A 180 -14.71 -7.37 18.22
C LYS A 180 -15.13 -8.38 19.28
N ASP A 181 -16.39 -8.79 19.28
CA ASP A 181 -16.91 -9.72 20.29
C ASP A 181 -16.27 -11.10 20.17
N GLU A 182 -16.06 -11.59 18.94
CA GLU A 182 -15.33 -12.83 18.68
C GLU A 182 -13.89 -12.76 19.19
N ARG A 183 -13.18 -11.64 18.95
CA ARG A 183 -11.82 -11.44 19.47
C ARG A 183 -11.78 -11.41 21.00
N VAL A 184 -12.76 -10.78 21.63
CA VAL A 184 -12.86 -10.76 23.11
C VAL A 184 -13.06 -12.17 23.65
N GLN A 185 -13.95 -12.96 23.04
CA GLN A 185 -14.14 -14.37 23.41
C GLN A 185 -12.85 -15.18 23.20
N ALA A 186 -12.26 -15.09 22.01
CA ALA A 186 -11.04 -15.80 21.65
C ALA A 186 -9.87 -15.47 22.59
N SER A 187 -9.75 -14.24 23.08
CA SER A 187 -8.67 -13.84 24.01
C SER A 187 -8.67 -14.57 25.35
N ARG A 188 -9.83 -15.12 25.76
CA ARG A 188 -9.97 -15.88 27.01
C ARG A 188 -9.45 -17.31 26.85
N GLU A 189 -9.66 -17.89 25.67
CA GLU A 189 -9.36 -19.28 25.35
C GLU A 189 -7.96 -19.47 24.73
N LEU A 190 -7.58 -18.61 23.77
CA LEU A 190 -6.34 -18.74 23.02
C LEU A 190 -5.18 -18.07 23.77
N LYS A 191 -4.08 -18.81 23.99
CA LYS A 191 -2.88 -18.31 24.67
C LYS A 191 -1.77 -18.03 23.66
N GLY A 192 -1.22 -16.82 23.73
CA GLY A 192 -0.01 -16.41 23.01
C GLY A 192 1.25 -16.50 23.88
N PRO A 193 2.42 -16.14 23.32
CA PRO A 193 3.66 -16.07 24.08
C PRO A 193 3.57 -15.05 25.22
N ARG A 194 4.37 -15.25 26.27
CA ARG A 194 4.44 -14.29 27.38
C ARG A 194 5.09 -12.99 26.91
N LEU A 195 4.33 -11.91 26.91
CA LEU A 195 4.79 -10.59 26.49
C LEU A 195 5.77 -9.99 27.50
N THR A 196 7.07 -10.21 27.26
CA THR A 196 8.15 -9.53 27.99
C THR A 196 8.45 -8.18 27.35
N PRO A 197 8.65 -7.09 28.13
CA PRO A 197 8.96 -5.78 27.57
C PRO A 197 10.21 -5.80 26.70
N ILE A 198 10.15 -5.10 25.57
CA ILE A 198 11.30 -4.88 24.70
C ILE A 198 12.32 -3.98 25.41
N ARG A 199 13.56 -4.46 25.55
CA ARG A 199 14.69 -3.72 26.15
C ARG A 199 15.30 -2.74 25.12
N ASN A 200 16.11 -1.79 25.60
CA ASN A 200 16.81 -0.78 24.76
C ASN A 200 15.86 0.05 23.88
N ARG A 201 14.83 0.62 24.51
CA ARG A 201 13.72 1.34 23.86
C ARG A 201 14.18 2.32 22.78
N VAL A 202 15.17 3.16 23.07
CA VAL A 202 15.68 4.17 22.11
C VAL A 202 16.16 3.54 20.80
N SER A 203 17.01 2.52 20.88
CA SER A 203 17.51 1.83 19.68
C SER A 203 16.39 1.14 18.90
N PHE A 204 15.41 0.58 19.61
CA PHE A 204 14.31 -0.14 18.98
C PHE A 204 13.29 0.80 18.34
N LEU A 205 13.10 2.02 18.87
CA LEU A 205 12.30 3.06 18.19
C LEU A 205 12.88 3.41 16.82
N GLN A 206 14.21 3.53 16.74
CA GLN A 206 14.88 3.77 15.46
C GLN A 206 14.72 2.57 14.51
N ASP A 207 14.70 1.36 15.04
CA ASP A 207 14.40 0.17 14.23
C ASP A 207 12.96 0.18 13.69
N ILE A 208 11.97 0.53 14.52
CA ILE A 208 10.55 0.68 14.12
C ILE A 208 10.42 1.76 13.04
N ARG A 209 11.07 2.91 13.22
CA ARG A 209 11.07 4.03 12.26
C ARG A 209 11.56 3.57 10.88
N LYS A 210 12.67 2.84 10.82
CA LYS A 210 13.21 2.27 9.58
C LYS A 210 12.31 1.20 8.97
N ALA A 211 11.73 0.32 9.80
CA ALA A 211 10.78 -0.71 9.36
C ALA A 211 9.53 -0.08 8.74
N LEU A 212 8.99 0.96 9.38
CA LEU A 212 7.87 1.75 8.89
C LEU A 212 8.16 2.37 7.53
N TYR A 213 9.32 3.01 7.39
CA TYR A 213 9.69 3.64 6.13
C TYR A 213 9.90 2.63 4.98
N ALA A 214 10.59 1.51 5.23
CA ALA A 214 10.79 0.45 4.23
C ALA A 214 9.47 -0.22 3.80
N SER A 215 8.56 -0.44 4.76
CA SER A 215 7.25 -1.02 4.47
C SER A 215 6.37 -0.06 3.69
N LYS A 216 6.43 1.24 4.01
CA LYS A 216 5.77 2.29 3.23
C LYS A 216 6.27 2.30 1.78
N ILE A 217 7.58 2.26 1.55
CA ILE A 217 8.14 2.15 0.19
C ILE A 217 7.58 0.94 -0.55
N THR A 218 7.49 -0.20 0.13
CA THR A 218 6.93 -1.43 -0.46
C THR A 218 5.46 -1.28 -0.84
N SER A 219 4.63 -0.67 0.01
CA SER A 219 3.23 -0.38 -0.27
C SER A 219 3.06 0.48 -1.54
N TYR A 220 3.85 1.55 -1.67
CA TYR A 220 3.80 2.41 -2.85
C TYR A 220 4.34 1.69 -4.09
N ALA A 221 5.42 0.92 -3.98
CA ALA A 221 5.90 0.10 -5.09
C ALA A 221 4.80 -0.82 -5.63
N GLN A 222 4.06 -1.49 -4.75
CA GLN A 222 2.91 -2.32 -5.12
C GLN A 222 1.77 -1.52 -5.77
N GLY A 223 1.43 -0.35 -5.22
CA GLY A 223 0.41 0.53 -5.80
C GLY A 223 0.76 1.01 -7.21
N PHE A 224 2.01 1.40 -7.45
CA PHE A 224 2.47 1.79 -8.79
C PHE A 224 2.58 0.60 -9.76
N MET A 225 2.93 -0.60 -9.27
CA MET A 225 2.84 -1.83 -10.07
C MET A 225 1.41 -2.09 -10.55
N LEU A 226 0.43 -1.91 -9.66
CA LEU A 226 -1.00 -2.08 -9.99
C LEU A 226 -1.45 -1.07 -11.05
N MET A 227 -1.13 0.22 -10.87
CA MET A 227 -1.46 1.24 -11.86
C MET A 227 -0.80 0.98 -13.21
N ARG A 228 0.43 0.48 -13.22
CA ARG A 228 1.12 0.12 -14.46
C ARG A 228 0.44 -1.05 -15.18
N GLU A 229 0.00 -2.08 -14.46
CA GLU A 229 -0.70 -3.18 -15.10
C GLU A 229 -2.08 -2.75 -15.61
N ALA A 230 -2.81 -1.96 -14.82
CA ALA A 230 -4.06 -1.36 -15.26
C ALA A 230 -3.89 -0.48 -16.50
N ALA A 231 -2.79 0.28 -16.61
CA ALA A 231 -2.50 1.07 -17.80
C ALA A 231 -2.33 0.20 -19.05
N LYS A 232 -1.69 -0.97 -18.93
CA LYS A 232 -1.57 -1.91 -20.06
C LYS A 232 -2.91 -2.53 -20.43
N GLU A 233 -3.62 -3.08 -19.44
CA GLU A 233 -4.90 -3.77 -19.63
C GLU A 233 -5.95 -2.85 -20.26
N TYR A 234 -6.10 -1.66 -19.70
CA TYR A 234 -7.11 -0.69 -20.14
C TYR A 234 -6.61 0.28 -21.20
N LYS A 235 -5.37 0.11 -21.67
CA LYS A 235 -4.71 0.94 -22.70
C LYS A 235 -4.73 2.43 -22.34
N TRP A 236 -4.50 2.75 -21.06
CA TRP A 236 -4.41 4.13 -20.60
C TRP A 236 -2.99 4.65 -20.71
N THR A 237 -2.87 5.94 -21.02
CA THR A 237 -1.58 6.63 -21.02
C THR A 237 -1.38 7.31 -19.66
N LEU A 238 -0.89 6.56 -18.68
CA LEU A 238 -0.64 7.11 -17.34
C LEU A 238 0.77 7.69 -17.22
N ASN A 239 0.86 8.92 -16.68
CA ASN A 239 2.13 9.52 -16.27
C ASN A 239 2.31 9.36 -14.76
N PHE A 240 3.17 8.42 -14.35
CA PHE A 240 3.40 8.10 -12.93
C PHE A 240 4.07 9.23 -12.14
N GLY A 241 4.96 10.02 -12.77
CA GLY A 241 5.53 11.21 -12.16
C GLY A 241 4.48 12.28 -11.87
N ASN A 242 3.56 12.51 -12.82
CA ASN A 242 2.44 13.41 -12.61
C ASN A 242 1.48 12.88 -11.55
N ILE A 243 1.12 11.59 -11.55
CA ILE A 243 0.29 10.98 -10.49
C ILE A 243 0.92 11.20 -9.11
N ALA A 244 2.24 10.99 -8.98
CA ALA A 244 2.95 11.27 -7.74
C ALA A 244 2.85 12.76 -7.35
N LEU A 245 2.99 13.68 -8.31
CA LEU A 245 2.76 15.11 -8.10
C LEU A 245 1.35 15.41 -7.59
N LEU A 246 0.31 14.80 -8.17
CA LEU A 246 -1.08 15.02 -7.74
C LEU A 246 -1.29 14.67 -6.27
N TRP A 247 -0.52 13.72 -5.74
CA TRP A 247 -0.62 13.28 -4.36
C TRP A 247 0.26 14.09 -3.39
N ARG A 248 1.17 14.96 -3.87
CA ARG A 248 2.09 15.71 -3.00
C ARG A 248 1.40 16.72 -2.06
N GLY A 249 0.22 17.19 -2.43
CA GLY A 249 -0.58 18.15 -1.65
C GLY A 249 -2.07 17.85 -1.77
N GLY A 250 -2.87 18.43 -0.88
CA GLY A 250 -4.34 18.32 -0.86
C GLY A 250 -4.89 16.96 -0.44
N CYS A 251 -4.24 15.85 -0.79
CA CYS A 251 -4.71 14.50 -0.47
C CYS A 251 -4.33 14.04 0.95
N ILE A 252 -4.87 12.90 1.39
CA ILE A 252 -4.59 12.34 2.73
C ILE A 252 -3.17 11.76 2.84
N ILE A 253 -2.66 11.14 1.77
CA ILE A 253 -1.32 10.52 1.77
C ILE A 253 -0.18 11.52 1.49
N ARG A 254 -0.48 12.82 1.50
CA ARG A 254 0.50 13.89 1.21
C ARG A 254 1.71 13.82 2.14
N SER A 255 2.90 13.89 1.55
CA SER A 255 4.16 13.66 2.26
C SER A 255 5.37 14.12 1.45
N LYS A 256 6.49 14.39 2.14
CA LYS A 256 7.80 14.65 1.49
C LYS A 256 8.21 13.46 0.58
N PHE A 257 7.83 12.25 0.98
CA PHE A 257 8.06 11.00 0.28
C PHE A 257 7.59 10.99 -1.19
N LEU A 258 6.45 11.62 -1.49
CA LEU A 258 5.92 11.68 -2.85
C LEU A 258 6.75 12.55 -3.80
N GLY A 259 7.51 13.51 -3.28
CA GLY A 259 8.51 14.23 -4.06
C GLY A 259 9.58 13.29 -4.61
N LYS A 260 10.05 12.34 -3.79
CA LYS A 260 11.03 11.32 -4.21
C LYS A 260 10.50 10.35 -5.25
N ILE A 261 9.21 10.00 -5.17
CA ILE A 261 8.56 9.18 -6.21
C ILE A 261 8.51 9.94 -7.53
N LYS A 262 8.16 11.23 -7.49
CA LYS A 262 8.18 12.08 -8.69
C LYS A 262 9.59 12.14 -9.28
N GLU A 263 10.60 12.44 -8.49
CA GLU A 263 12.01 12.48 -8.93
C GLU A 263 12.43 11.16 -9.62
N ALA A 264 12.05 10.01 -9.06
CA ALA A 264 12.35 8.70 -9.64
C ALA A 264 11.73 8.49 -11.03
N PHE A 265 10.46 8.88 -11.20
CA PHE A 265 9.78 8.78 -12.51
C PHE A 265 10.16 9.89 -13.49
N ASP A 266 10.59 11.06 -13.02
CA ASP A 266 11.18 12.10 -13.87
C ASP A 266 12.51 11.61 -14.45
N ALA A 267 13.34 10.95 -13.62
CA ALA A 267 14.62 10.38 -14.06
C ALA A 267 14.45 9.16 -14.98
N ASN A 268 13.44 8.32 -14.72
CA ASN A 268 13.11 7.18 -15.56
C ASN A 268 11.58 6.97 -15.65
N PRO A 269 10.93 7.52 -16.69
CA PRO A 269 9.48 7.35 -16.89
C PRO A 269 9.05 5.89 -17.09
N ASN A 270 9.98 5.02 -17.52
CA ASN A 270 9.75 3.60 -17.75
C ASN A 270 10.19 2.73 -16.57
N LEU A 271 10.37 3.32 -15.38
CA LEU A 271 10.76 2.59 -14.18
C LEU A 271 9.77 1.46 -13.88
N VAL A 272 10.27 0.23 -13.93
CA VAL A 272 9.41 -0.95 -13.76
C VAL A 272 8.96 -1.17 -12.31
N ASN A 273 9.71 -0.68 -11.33
CA ASN A 273 9.36 -0.79 -9.92
C ASN A 273 10.13 0.25 -9.12
N LEU A 274 9.46 0.93 -8.18
CA LEU A 274 10.08 1.91 -7.30
C LEU A 274 11.26 1.34 -6.50
N LEU A 275 11.25 0.05 -6.15
CA LEU A 275 12.36 -0.59 -5.43
C LEU A 275 13.68 -0.64 -6.23
N LEU A 276 13.65 -0.40 -7.55
CA LEU A 276 14.85 -0.43 -8.40
C LEU A 276 15.47 0.96 -8.60
N ASP A 277 14.75 2.02 -8.27
CA ASP A 277 15.29 3.38 -8.29
C ASP A 277 16.44 3.52 -7.26
N PRO A 278 17.52 4.26 -7.58
CA PRO A 278 18.68 4.39 -6.69
C PRO A 278 18.37 4.86 -5.27
N PHE A 279 17.46 5.83 -5.10
CA PHE A 279 17.11 6.38 -3.79
C PHE A 279 16.37 5.34 -2.95
N PHE A 280 15.28 4.79 -3.48
CA PHE A 280 14.47 3.81 -2.74
C PHE A 280 15.23 2.51 -2.46
N LYS A 281 16.05 2.06 -3.41
CA LYS A 281 16.93 0.90 -3.23
C LYS A 281 17.89 1.10 -2.06
N SER A 282 18.56 2.26 -1.97
CA SER A 282 19.47 2.55 -0.85
C SER A 282 18.74 2.51 0.48
N VAL A 283 17.59 3.19 0.58
CA VAL A 283 16.79 3.24 1.80
C VAL A 283 16.40 1.85 2.27
N VAL A 284 15.89 1.00 1.39
CA VAL A 284 15.44 -0.35 1.77
C VAL A 284 16.63 -1.24 2.16
N ILE A 285 17.77 -1.14 1.47
CA ILE A 285 19.00 -1.86 1.83
C ILE A 285 19.48 -1.45 3.23
N ASP A 286 19.44 -0.16 3.55
CA ASP A 286 19.88 0.37 4.85
C ASP A 286 18.89 0.04 5.99
N ALA A 287 17.60 -0.09 5.67
CA ALA A 287 16.54 -0.37 6.62
C ALA A 287 16.33 -1.87 6.90
N GLN A 288 16.69 -2.77 5.97
CA GLN A 288 16.26 -4.18 6.04
C GLN A 288 16.66 -4.91 7.33
N LYS A 289 17.80 -4.59 7.94
CA LYS A 289 18.22 -5.21 9.21
C LYS A 289 17.27 -4.83 10.35
N SER A 290 16.99 -3.55 10.48
CA SER A 290 16.02 -3.02 11.45
C SER A 290 14.62 -3.57 11.17
N TRP A 291 14.23 -3.60 9.90
CA TRP A 291 12.94 -4.12 9.47
C TRP A 291 12.72 -5.58 9.87
N ARG A 292 13.69 -6.46 9.57
CA ARG A 292 13.68 -7.87 9.99
C ARG A 292 13.63 -8.01 11.51
N LYS A 293 14.42 -7.22 12.22
CA LYS A 293 14.44 -7.23 13.69
C LYS A 293 13.07 -6.87 14.27
N VAL A 294 12.40 -5.86 13.74
CA VAL A 294 11.06 -5.44 14.17
C VAL A 294 10.04 -6.54 13.92
N VAL A 295 9.99 -7.10 12.70
CA VAL A 295 9.05 -8.17 12.34
C VAL A 295 9.29 -9.42 13.20
N ALA A 296 10.53 -9.87 13.33
CA ALA A 296 10.87 -11.03 14.15
C ALA A 296 10.51 -10.82 15.63
N THR A 297 10.88 -9.67 16.19
CA THR A 297 10.57 -9.35 17.60
C THR A 297 9.06 -9.30 17.84
N ALA A 298 8.29 -8.73 16.92
CA ALA A 298 6.84 -8.66 17.03
C ALA A 298 6.22 -10.07 17.00
N ILE A 299 6.64 -10.94 16.07
CA ILE A 299 6.18 -12.33 15.96
C ILE A 299 6.53 -13.13 17.22
N GLU A 300 7.78 -13.08 17.69
CA GLU A 300 8.23 -13.76 18.91
C GLU A 300 7.43 -13.33 20.15
N LYS A 301 6.95 -12.09 20.16
CA LYS A 301 6.17 -11.50 21.25
C LYS A 301 4.66 -11.60 21.06
N GLY A 302 4.18 -12.17 19.96
CA GLY A 302 2.75 -12.27 19.65
C GLY A 302 2.08 -10.92 19.41
N ILE A 303 2.82 -9.91 18.93
CA ILE A 303 2.28 -8.61 18.52
C ILE A 303 1.94 -8.69 17.03
N PRO A 304 0.67 -8.55 16.62
CA PRO A 304 0.27 -8.65 15.22
C PRO A 304 0.82 -7.47 14.41
N VAL A 305 1.56 -7.82 13.35
CA VAL A 305 2.17 -6.86 12.41
C VAL A 305 1.95 -7.29 10.94
N PRO A 306 0.69 -7.51 10.52
CA PRO A 306 0.41 -8.11 9.22
C PRO A 306 0.97 -7.30 8.04
N SER A 307 0.90 -5.96 8.09
CA SER A 307 1.43 -5.11 7.02
C SER A 307 2.96 -5.08 6.99
N PHE A 308 3.64 -4.96 8.14
CA PHE A 308 5.11 -5.05 8.16
C PHE A 308 5.61 -6.41 7.67
N ALA A 309 4.95 -7.50 8.08
CA ALA A 309 5.31 -8.84 7.66
C ALA A 309 5.08 -9.06 6.16
N ALA A 310 3.92 -8.65 5.64
CA ALA A 310 3.59 -8.80 4.22
C ALA A 310 4.49 -7.98 3.30
N ALA A 311 4.87 -6.77 3.70
CA ALA A 311 5.83 -6.00 2.93
C ALA A 311 7.23 -6.64 2.93
N LEU A 312 7.69 -7.18 4.07
CA LEU A 312 8.99 -7.85 4.14
C LEU A 312 9.00 -9.13 3.29
N ALA A 313 7.92 -9.92 3.38
CA ALA A 313 7.74 -11.12 2.57
C ALA A 313 7.69 -10.80 1.08
N PHE A 314 7.00 -9.72 0.67
CA PHE A 314 7.01 -9.26 -0.71
C PHE A 314 8.41 -8.84 -1.15
N TYR A 315 9.14 -8.05 -0.35
CA TYR A 315 10.50 -7.63 -0.68
C TYR A 315 11.44 -8.82 -0.90
N ASP A 316 11.41 -9.80 0.01
CA ASP A 316 12.22 -11.03 -0.10
C ASP A 316 11.80 -11.88 -1.30
N SER A 317 10.50 -11.95 -1.60
CA SER A 317 10.00 -12.67 -2.77
C SER A 317 10.43 -11.99 -4.08
N TYR A 318 10.30 -10.66 -4.15
CA TYR A 318 10.56 -9.88 -5.34
C TYR A 318 12.05 -9.86 -5.74
N ARG A 319 12.96 -9.89 -4.76
CA ARG A 319 14.42 -9.95 -5.01
C ARG A 319 14.96 -11.36 -5.24
N SER A 320 14.12 -12.38 -5.17
CA SER A 320 14.53 -13.79 -5.34
C SER A 320 14.45 -14.18 -6.81
N ASP A 321 15.59 -14.44 -7.43
CA ASP A 321 15.67 -14.95 -8.81
C ASP A 321 14.90 -16.28 -8.98
N ARG A 322 14.90 -17.12 -7.95
CA ARG A 322 14.18 -18.39 -7.92
C ARG A 322 13.30 -18.51 -6.68
N LEU A 323 12.00 -18.60 -6.89
CA LEU A 323 10.99 -18.89 -5.87
C LEU A 323 10.60 -20.38 -5.87
N PRO A 324 10.01 -20.89 -4.77
CA PRO A 324 9.55 -22.29 -4.69
C PRO A 324 8.33 -22.61 -5.59
N ALA A 325 7.90 -21.69 -6.45
CA ALA A 325 6.80 -21.88 -7.39
C ALA A 325 7.04 -23.00 -8.41
N ASN A 326 8.28 -23.47 -8.57
CA ASN A 326 8.58 -24.68 -9.35
C ASN A 326 7.94 -25.94 -8.73
N LEU A 327 7.89 -26.06 -7.39
CA LEU A 327 7.20 -27.16 -6.74
C LEU A 327 5.68 -27.04 -6.89
N LEU A 328 5.15 -25.82 -6.81
CA LEU A 328 3.73 -25.55 -7.09
C LEU A 328 3.35 -26.00 -8.51
N GLN A 329 4.18 -25.66 -9.51
CA GLN A 329 3.98 -26.14 -10.88
C GLN A 329 4.06 -27.67 -11.00
N ALA A 330 5.03 -28.31 -10.33
CA ALA A 330 5.14 -29.77 -10.32
C ALA A 330 3.91 -30.44 -9.68
N GLN A 331 3.40 -29.90 -8.57
CA GLN A 331 2.17 -30.40 -7.93
C GLN A 331 0.97 -30.29 -8.87
N ARG A 332 0.77 -29.12 -9.50
CA ARG A 332 -0.31 -28.89 -10.48
C ARG A 332 -0.25 -29.86 -11.65
N ASP A 333 0.94 -30.11 -12.18
CA ASP A 333 1.13 -31.10 -13.24
C ASP A 333 0.90 -32.54 -12.76
N TYR A 334 1.31 -32.86 -11.53
CA TYR A 334 1.12 -34.17 -10.92
C TYR A 334 -0.35 -34.57 -10.80
N PHE A 335 -1.18 -33.76 -10.14
CA PHE A 335 -2.57 -34.14 -9.87
C PHE A 335 -3.54 -33.77 -11.00
N GLY A 336 -3.18 -32.79 -11.84
CA GLY A 336 -4.10 -32.16 -12.79
C GLY A 336 -3.60 -32.08 -14.23
N ALA A 337 -2.40 -32.60 -14.52
CA ALA A 337 -1.80 -32.56 -15.86
C ALA A 337 -1.76 -31.13 -16.46
N HIS A 338 -1.57 -30.13 -15.60
CA HIS A 338 -1.60 -28.70 -15.94
C HIS A 338 -0.37 -28.19 -16.69
N THR A 339 0.60 -29.05 -16.98
CA THR A 339 1.86 -28.73 -17.65
C THR A 339 2.73 -27.71 -16.90
N TYR A 340 3.99 -27.58 -17.32
CA TYR A 340 4.94 -26.61 -16.78
C TYR A 340 6.03 -26.27 -17.81
N GLU A 341 6.70 -25.14 -17.62
CA GLU A 341 7.87 -24.75 -18.42
C GLU A 341 9.17 -25.13 -17.70
N ARG A 342 10.27 -25.26 -18.45
CA ARG A 342 11.58 -25.64 -17.91
C ARG A 342 12.62 -24.53 -18.07
N VAL A 343 13.55 -24.46 -17.12
CA VAL A 343 14.64 -23.45 -17.12
C VAL A 343 15.71 -23.70 -18.19
N ASP A 344 15.81 -24.93 -18.71
CA ASP A 344 16.76 -25.34 -19.74
C ASP A 344 16.14 -25.37 -21.15
N LYS A 345 14.96 -24.75 -21.32
CA LYS A 345 14.21 -24.69 -22.57
C LYS A 345 13.69 -23.26 -22.82
N PRO A 346 13.45 -22.89 -24.10
CA PRO A 346 12.84 -21.61 -24.42
C PRO A 346 11.50 -21.39 -23.70
N ARG A 347 11.25 -20.15 -23.25
CA ARG A 347 9.98 -19.72 -22.66
C ARG A 347 8.83 -19.98 -23.65
N GLY A 348 7.68 -20.41 -23.13
CA GLY A 348 6.50 -20.79 -23.90
C GLY A 348 6.43 -22.26 -24.29
N GLN A 349 7.48 -23.06 -24.01
CA GLN A 349 7.45 -24.51 -24.20
C GLN A 349 6.95 -25.22 -22.94
N PHE A 350 5.79 -25.88 -23.06
CA PHE A 350 5.14 -26.60 -21.97
C PHE A 350 5.41 -28.11 -22.03
N PHE A 351 5.61 -28.70 -20.85
CA PHE A 351 5.91 -30.10 -20.63
C PHE A 351 4.89 -30.68 -19.67
N HIS A 352 4.47 -31.92 -19.91
CA HIS A 352 3.72 -32.74 -18.97
C HIS A 352 4.57 -33.96 -18.61
N THR A 353 4.62 -34.30 -17.32
CA THR A 353 5.31 -35.50 -16.84
C THR A 353 4.29 -36.52 -16.33
N ASN A 354 4.44 -37.78 -16.74
CA ASN A 354 3.70 -38.89 -16.11
C ASN A 354 4.36 -39.23 -14.77
N TRP A 355 3.98 -38.49 -13.73
CA TRP A 355 4.60 -38.62 -12.40
C TRP A 355 4.29 -39.94 -11.70
N THR A 356 3.18 -40.60 -12.04
CA THR A 356 2.73 -41.83 -11.36
C THR A 356 3.22 -43.11 -12.05
N GLY A 357 3.76 -42.99 -13.29
CA GLY A 357 4.08 -44.13 -14.15
C GLY A 357 2.84 -44.91 -14.64
N ARG A 358 1.64 -44.49 -14.23
CA ARG A 358 0.36 -45.13 -14.57
C ARG A 358 -0.57 -44.19 -15.35
N GLY A 359 -0.27 -42.89 -15.38
CA GLY A 359 -0.98 -41.92 -16.19
C GLY A 359 -0.65 -42.03 -17.68
N GLY A 360 -1.55 -41.56 -18.55
CA GLY A 360 -1.29 -41.43 -19.98
C GLY A 360 -0.47 -40.17 -20.32
N LYS A 361 -0.33 -39.87 -21.62
CA LYS A 361 0.24 -38.59 -22.11
C LYS A 361 -0.78 -37.44 -22.17
N VAL A 362 -1.88 -37.56 -21.41
CA VAL A 362 -3.02 -36.63 -21.50
C VAL A 362 -2.72 -35.40 -20.64
N SER A 363 -2.63 -34.23 -21.26
CA SER A 363 -2.52 -32.93 -20.60
C SER A 363 -3.87 -32.21 -20.55
N SER A 364 -4.11 -31.39 -19.51
CA SER A 364 -5.32 -30.58 -19.36
C SER A 364 -5.32 -29.34 -20.26
N THR A 365 -4.65 -29.37 -21.41
CA THR A 365 -4.38 -28.21 -22.28
C THR A 365 -5.65 -27.74 -22.97
N THR A 366 -6.50 -27.02 -22.23
CA THR A 366 -7.37 -25.93 -22.68
C THR A 366 -7.97 -25.24 -21.46
N TYR A 367 -7.39 -24.11 -21.08
CA TYR A 367 -8.14 -22.93 -20.61
C TYR A 367 -7.37 -21.72 -21.14
N ASN A 368 -7.66 -21.35 -22.39
CA ASN A 368 -7.43 -19.97 -22.81
C ASN A 368 -8.47 -19.14 -22.03
N ALA A 369 -7.99 -18.29 -21.15
CA ALA A 369 -8.75 -17.13 -20.66
C ALA A 369 -8.17 -15.90 -21.35
#